data_AF-A0A945SCY3-F1
#
_entry.id   AF-A0A945SCY3-F1
#
_cell.length_a   1.000
_cell.length_b   1.000
_cell.length_c   1.000
_cell.angle_alpha   90.00
_cell.angle_beta   90.00
_cell.angle_gamma   90.00
#
_symmetry.space_group_name_H-M   'P 1'
#
loop_
_entity.id
_entity.type
_entity.pdbx_description
1 polymer ?
#
loop_
_entity_poly.entity_id
_entity_poly.type
_entity_poly.pdbx_seq_one_letter_code
_entity_poly.pdbx_strand_id
1 'polypeptide(L)'
;NKLADDSKIIEDSLFALSKRVVQIQATINKEIASIKSNMLKSTKELENRDVNKAAERQQFVMTATNNLALLLSEILEQMQKDLEMPPSKCNKPKNCNKPNPNCKKPSMSEMKKAQKKLNKEMKKGKKGKNGKKGKGEKKGEKQSKELMQLAKQQEQIRKQLMELRDEIGENGEKGKIDKIIEDMEENERDIINNRITQETINRQEEILTRLLEAENAKREQDEDDKRKATEWEFEPDNTTEEYMEYKKKKEKEEELLKTTPIQLTPFYKKKVNSYFNSLIKEN
;
A
#
# COMPACT_ATOMS: atom_id res chain seq x y z
N ASN A 1 -50.28 7.13 14.19
CA ASN A 1 -49.15 6.51 14.91
C ASN A 1 -47.90 7.28 14.48
N LYS A 2 -47.57 8.41 15.13
CA LYS A 2 -46.56 9.37 14.62
C LYS A 2 -45.21 8.74 14.29
N LEU A 3 -44.75 7.80 15.12
CA LEU A 3 -43.51 7.03 14.91
C LEU A 3 -43.48 6.25 13.58
N ALA A 4 -44.63 5.70 13.15
CA ALA A 4 -44.70 4.95 11.89
C ALA A 4 -44.66 5.87 10.67
N ASP A 5 -45.28 7.06 10.78
CA ASP A 5 -45.29 8.07 9.72
C ASP A 5 -43.92 8.76 9.60
N ASP A 6 -43.27 9.10 10.73
CA ASP A 6 -41.92 9.68 10.76
C ASP A 6 -40.88 8.67 10.25
N SER A 7 -41.05 7.38 10.55
CA SER A 7 -40.18 6.32 10.03
C SER A 7 -40.26 6.16 8.51
N LYS A 8 -41.39 6.50 7.87
CA LYS A 8 -41.52 6.45 6.40
C LYS A 8 -40.69 7.55 5.72
N ILE A 9 -40.72 8.76 6.27
CA ILE A 9 -39.94 9.90 5.72
C ILE A 9 -38.44 9.62 5.84
N ILE A 10 -38.02 9.03 6.96
CA ILE A 10 -36.64 8.59 7.19
C ILE A 10 -36.29 7.45 6.22
N GLU A 11 -37.16 6.46 6.02
CA GLU A 11 -36.99 5.36 5.05
C GLU A 11 -36.72 5.90 3.63
N ASP A 12 -37.55 6.84 3.14
CA ASP A 12 -37.40 7.41 1.80
C ASP A 12 -36.09 8.20 1.64
N SER A 13 -35.70 8.94 2.67
CA SER A 13 -34.45 9.71 2.68
C SER A 13 -33.23 8.79 2.67
N LEU A 14 -33.25 7.73 3.47
CA LEU A 14 -32.18 6.75 3.55
C LEU A 14 -32.11 5.88 2.29
N PHE A 15 -33.25 5.59 1.68
CA PHE A 15 -33.32 4.87 0.41
C PHE A 15 -32.82 5.72 -0.76
N ALA A 16 -33.12 7.02 -0.77
CA ALA A 16 -32.54 7.96 -1.72
C ALA A 16 -31.00 8.04 -1.56
N LEU A 17 -30.49 8.02 -0.33
CA LEU A 17 -29.06 7.99 -0.05
C LEU A 17 -28.43 6.66 -0.48
N SER A 18 -29.10 5.54 -0.23
CA SER A 18 -28.64 4.20 -0.61
C SER A 18 -28.52 4.02 -2.13
N LYS A 19 -29.36 4.69 -2.92
CA LYS A 19 -29.24 4.75 -4.39
C LYS A 19 -28.03 5.54 -4.87
N ARG A 20 -27.59 6.56 -4.12
CA ARG A 20 -26.43 7.40 -4.50
C ARG A 20 -25.11 6.72 -4.16
N VAL A 21 -25.07 5.94 -3.09
CA VAL A 21 -23.87 5.22 -2.65
C VAL A 21 -24.11 3.71 -2.80
N VAL A 22 -23.81 3.18 -3.99
CA VAL A 22 -24.07 1.77 -4.35
C VAL A 22 -23.42 0.78 -3.37
N GLN A 23 -22.26 1.14 -2.80
CA GLN A 23 -21.49 0.27 -1.92
C GLN A 23 -22.20 -0.06 -0.59
N ILE A 24 -23.02 0.84 -0.06
CA ILE A 24 -23.70 0.70 1.25
C ILE A 24 -25.17 0.31 1.13
N GLN A 25 -25.68 0.21 -0.10
CA GLN A 25 -27.10 0.04 -0.39
C GLN A 25 -27.71 -1.18 0.30
N ALA A 26 -27.00 -2.32 0.24
CA ALA A 26 -27.50 -3.57 0.80
C ALA A 26 -27.55 -3.54 2.34
N THR A 27 -26.58 -2.92 3.02
CA THR A 27 -26.59 -2.78 4.49
C THR A 27 -27.70 -1.83 4.94
N ILE A 28 -27.84 -0.66 4.30
CA ILE A 28 -28.91 0.30 4.64
C ILE A 28 -30.29 -0.34 4.45
N ASN A 29 -30.54 -0.97 3.30
CA ASN A 29 -31.84 -1.59 3.01
C ASN A 29 -32.15 -2.74 3.98
N LYS A 30 -31.12 -3.49 4.41
CA LYS A 30 -31.29 -4.56 5.41
C LYS A 30 -31.69 -4.02 6.77
N GLU A 31 -31.02 -2.97 7.26
CA GLU A 31 -31.35 -2.37 8.56
C GLU A 31 -32.74 -1.71 8.53
N ILE A 32 -33.09 -1.01 7.44
CA ILE A 32 -34.45 -0.46 7.22
C ILE A 32 -35.51 -1.56 7.25
N ALA A 33 -35.29 -2.67 6.53
CA ALA A 33 -36.21 -3.80 6.53
C ALA A 33 -36.37 -4.42 7.93
N SER A 34 -35.27 -4.50 8.71
CA SER A 34 -35.29 -4.96 10.10
C SER A 34 -36.12 -4.05 10.99
N ILE A 35 -35.92 -2.73 10.89
CA ILE A 35 -36.69 -1.72 11.62
C ILE A 35 -38.18 -1.86 11.31
N LYS A 36 -38.55 -1.92 10.03
CA LYS A 36 -39.93 -2.02 9.56
C LYS A 36 -40.62 -3.30 10.04
N SER A 37 -39.97 -4.45 9.84
CA SER A 37 -40.52 -5.74 10.28
C SER A 37 -40.71 -5.78 11.80
N ASN A 38 -39.73 -5.30 12.59
CA ASN A 38 -39.84 -5.34 14.05
C ASN A 38 -40.82 -4.30 14.60
N MET A 39 -40.96 -3.12 13.98
CA MET A 39 -42.02 -2.17 14.33
C MET A 39 -43.42 -2.75 14.08
N LEU A 40 -43.68 -3.32 12.89
CA LEU A 40 -44.98 -3.92 12.57
C LEU A 40 -45.33 -5.08 13.50
N LYS A 41 -44.34 -5.89 13.88
CA LYS A 41 -44.52 -6.95 14.87
C LYS A 41 -44.78 -6.36 16.25
N SER A 42 -44.01 -5.35 16.67
CA SER A 42 -44.22 -4.68 17.96
C SER A 42 -45.62 -4.10 18.10
N THR A 43 -46.14 -3.42 17.07
CA THR A 43 -47.52 -2.90 17.09
C THR A 43 -48.55 -4.02 17.21
N LYS A 44 -48.34 -5.15 16.52
CA LYS A 44 -49.23 -6.31 16.62
C LYS A 44 -49.17 -6.98 18.01
N GLU A 45 -47.99 -7.07 18.62
CA GLU A 45 -47.87 -7.58 19.99
C GLU A 45 -48.53 -6.62 21.01
N LEU A 46 -48.44 -5.30 20.80
CA LEU A 46 -49.15 -4.30 21.61
C LEU A 46 -50.67 -4.37 21.45
N GLU A 47 -51.17 -4.62 20.24
CA GLU A 47 -52.60 -4.88 19.98
C GLU A 47 -53.10 -6.11 20.76
N ASN A 48 -52.26 -7.14 20.86
CA ASN A 48 -52.52 -8.35 21.65
C ASN A 48 -52.24 -8.17 23.16
N ARG A 49 -51.86 -6.97 23.61
CA ARG A 49 -51.43 -6.65 24.99
C ARG A 49 -50.22 -7.44 25.50
N ASP A 50 -49.43 -8.04 24.60
CA ASP A 50 -48.17 -8.71 24.96
C ASP A 50 -47.03 -7.68 25.01
N VAL A 51 -46.99 -6.93 26.12
CA VAL A 51 -46.02 -5.83 26.33
C VAL A 51 -44.58 -6.34 26.35
N ASN A 52 -44.35 -7.55 26.86
CA ASN A 52 -43.01 -8.13 26.94
C ASN A 52 -42.44 -8.43 25.56
N LYS A 53 -43.22 -9.08 24.68
CA LYS A 53 -42.78 -9.31 23.29
C LYS A 53 -42.68 -8.00 22.51
N ALA A 54 -43.58 -7.05 22.74
CA ALA A 54 -43.50 -5.74 22.11
C ALA A 54 -42.19 -5.00 22.47
N ALA A 55 -41.77 -5.06 23.74
CA ALA A 55 -40.52 -4.46 24.22
C ALA A 55 -39.28 -5.13 23.60
N GLU A 56 -39.27 -6.47 23.48
CA GLU A 56 -38.21 -7.20 22.77
C GLU A 56 -38.10 -6.74 21.31
N ARG A 57 -39.23 -6.62 20.61
CA ARG A 57 -39.26 -6.11 19.23
C ARG A 57 -38.75 -4.67 19.12
N GLN A 58 -39.09 -3.81 20.08
CA GLN A 58 -38.57 -2.44 20.15
C GLN A 58 -37.06 -2.41 20.36
N GLN A 59 -36.50 -3.34 21.13
CA GLN A 59 -35.05 -3.43 21.32
C GLN A 59 -34.32 -3.76 20.01
N PHE A 60 -34.89 -4.62 19.17
CA PHE A 60 -34.35 -4.87 17.82
C PHE A 60 -34.43 -3.62 16.93
N VAL A 61 -35.52 -2.85 17.02
CA VAL A 61 -35.64 -1.56 16.31
C VAL A 61 -34.52 -0.61 16.76
N MET A 62 -34.32 -0.43 18.07
CA MET A 62 -33.25 0.43 18.60
C MET A 62 -31.85 -0.02 18.15
N THR A 63 -31.59 -1.33 18.11
CA THR A 63 -30.31 -1.87 17.64
C THR A 63 -30.07 -1.57 16.17
N ALA A 64 -31.08 -1.80 15.32
CA ALA A 64 -30.97 -1.53 13.89
C ALA A 64 -30.84 -0.02 13.60
N THR A 65 -31.56 0.82 14.35
CA THR A 65 -31.42 2.28 14.28
C THR A 65 -30.02 2.74 14.70
N ASN A 66 -29.45 2.20 15.77
CA ASN A 66 -28.08 2.52 16.18
C ASN A 66 -27.05 2.09 15.14
N ASN A 67 -27.18 0.88 14.57
CA ASN A 67 -26.28 0.41 13.50
C ASN A 67 -26.34 1.32 12.28
N LEU A 68 -27.54 1.76 11.91
CA LEU A 68 -27.75 2.66 10.78
C LEU A 68 -27.19 4.05 11.07
N ALA A 69 -27.43 4.60 12.26
CA ALA A 69 -26.87 5.87 12.70
C ALA A 69 -25.34 5.85 12.72
N LEU A 70 -24.74 4.75 13.21
CA LEU A 70 -23.29 4.56 13.19
C LEU A 70 -22.77 4.59 11.75
N LEU A 71 -23.39 3.82 10.84
CA LEU A 71 -23.02 3.78 9.43
C LEU A 71 -23.08 5.16 8.78
N LEU A 72 -24.15 5.91 9.00
CA LEU A 72 -24.28 7.27 8.46
C LEU A 72 -23.26 8.24 9.07
N SER A 73 -23.00 8.14 10.37
CA SER A 73 -22.03 9.01 11.04
C SER A 73 -20.61 8.78 10.52
N GLU A 74 -20.22 7.53 10.27
CA GLU A 74 -18.90 7.22 9.75
C GLU A 74 -18.75 7.64 8.28
N ILE A 75 -19.81 7.54 7.47
CA ILE A 75 -19.82 8.09 6.11
C ILE A 75 -19.70 9.61 6.12
N LEU A 76 -20.43 10.30 7.01
CA LEU A 76 -20.33 11.75 7.14
C LEU A 76 -18.94 12.17 7.57
N GLU A 77 -18.34 11.49 8.55
CA GLU A 77 -16.97 11.76 8.98
C GLU A 77 -15.96 11.51 7.86
N GLN A 78 -16.20 10.50 7.03
CA GLN A 78 -15.36 10.19 5.88
C GLN A 78 -15.49 11.23 4.76
N MET A 79 -16.71 11.64 4.42
CA MET A 79 -16.94 12.75 3.50
C MET A 79 -16.31 14.04 4.02
N GLN A 80 -16.43 14.32 5.32
CA GLN A 80 -15.78 15.47 5.95
C GLN A 80 -14.26 15.37 5.85
N LYS A 81 -13.65 14.21 6.07
CA LYS A 81 -12.21 14.02 5.87
C LYS A 81 -11.78 14.21 4.42
N ASP A 82 -12.59 13.79 3.45
CA ASP A 82 -12.31 14.03 2.03
C ASP A 82 -12.41 15.52 1.67
N LEU A 83 -13.31 16.25 2.32
CA LEU A 83 -13.48 17.70 2.18
C LEU A 83 -12.44 18.51 2.97
N GLU A 84 -11.98 18.00 4.10
CA GLU A 84 -10.94 18.58 4.96
C GLU A 84 -9.53 18.28 4.46
N MET A 85 -9.36 17.29 3.56
CA MET A 85 -8.19 17.26 2.71
C MET A 85 -8.27 18.47 1.78
N PRO A 86 -7.46 19.53 1.99
CA PRO A 86 -7.50 20.70 1.13
C PRO A 86 -7.30 20.24 -0.33
N PRO A 87 -7.97 20.85 -1.32
CA PRO A 87 -7.71 20.55 -2.72
C PRO A 87 -6.21 20.67 -2.90
N SER A 88 -5.62 19.55 -3.26
CA SER A 88 -4.20 19.30 -3.41
C SER A 88 -3.39 20.60 -3.40
N LYS A 89 -2.73 20.92 -2.29
CA LYS A 89 -1.49 21.73 -2.34
C LYS A 89 -0.37 20.98 -3.10
N CYS A 90 -0.70 19.86 -3.74
CA CYS A 90 0.07 19.13 -4.72
C CYS A 90 -0.49 19.23 -6.16
N ASN A 91 -1.56 19.99 -6.42
CA ASN A 91 -1.92 20.38 -7.78
C ASN A 91 -0.94 21.45 -8.23
N LYS A 92 0.15 21.00 -8.87
CA LYS A 92 1.07 21.84 -9.64
C LYS A 92 0.26 22.75 -10.59
N PRO A 93 0.38 24.08 -10.52
CA PRO A 93 0.39 24.87 -11.74
C PRO A 93 1.58 24.40 -12.58
N LYS A 94 1.41 24.26 -13.89
CA LYS A 94 2.40 23.69 -14.85
C LYS A 94 3.77 24.42 -14.94
N ASN A 95 4.16 25.28 -13.99
CA ASN A 95 5.29 26.19 -14.18
C ASN A 95 6.24 26.44 -12.97
N CYS A 96 6.36 25.53 -11.99
CA CYS A 96 7.35 25.69 -10.90
C CYS A 96 8.22 24.45 -10.65
N ASN A 97 9.55 24.65 -10.72
CA ASN A 97 10.62 23.66 -10.67
C ASN A 97 11.26 23.45 -9.27
N LYS A 98 10.49 23.55 -8.18
CA LYS A 98 11.02 23.21 -6.83
C LYS A 98 9.98 22.45 -5.99
N PRO A 99 10.25 21.19 -5.57
CA PRO A 99 9.38 20.47 -4.64
C PRO A 99 9.50 21.07 -3.22
N ASN A 100 8.37 21.25 -2.56
CA ASN A 100 8.30 21.64 -1.14
C ASN A 100 8.69 20.44 -0.25
N PRO A 101 9.68 20.55 0.68
CA PRO A 101 10.17 19.42 1.47
C PRO A 101 9.20 18.84 2.51
N ASN A 102 8.06 19.49 2.79
CA ASN A 102 7.18 19.14 3.91
C ASN A 102 5.94 18.29 3.54
N CYS A 103 5.82 17.83 2.29
CA CYS A 103 4.79 16.86 1.90
C CYS A 103 5.34 15.44 2.07
N LYS A 104 5.27 14.87 3.28
CA LYS A 104 5.46 13.43 3.48
C LYS A 104 4.28 12.69 2.85
N LYS A 105 4.37 12.42 1.55
CA LYS A 105 3.44 11.53 0.87
C LYS A 105 3.62 10.12 1.44
N PRO A 106 2.54 9.39 1.74
CA PRO A 106 2.64 8.02 2.21
C PRO A 106 3.39 7.18 1.18
N SER A 107 4.45 6.51 1.62
CA SER A 107 5.23 5.65 0.74
C SER A 107 4.47 4.36 0.44
N MET A 108 4.67 3.76 -0.75
CA MET A 108 4.14 2.43 -1.08
C MET A 108 4.44 1.38 0.00
N SER A 109 5.60 1.52 0.66
CA SER A 109 6.00 0.64 1.75
C SER A 109 5.13 0.79 3.01
N GLU A 110 4.72 2.01 3.35
CA GLU A 110 3.79 2.27 4.47
C GLU A 110 2.40 1.74 4.16
N MET A 111 1.93 1.96 2.93
CA MET A 111 0.63 1.48 2.48
C MET A 111 0.55 -0.05 2.50
N LYS A 112 1.61 -0.73 2.04
CA LYS A 112 1.77 -2.18 2.16
C LYS A 112 1.78 -2.67 3.61
N LYS A 113 2.44 -1.95 4.53
CA LYS A 113 2.42 -2.31 5.96
C LYS A 113 1.02 -2.18 6.54
N ALA A 114 0.29 -1.12 6.19
CA ALA A 114 -1.11 -0.93 6.56
C ALA A 114 -1.98 -2.07 6.01
N GLN A 115 -1.82 -2.43 4.73
CA GLN A 115 -2.54 -3.53 4.09
C GLN A 115 -2.26 -4.89 4.75
N LYS A 116 -1.00 -5.15 5.14
CA LYS A 116 -0.62 -6.36 5.90
C LYS A 116 -1.30 -6.42 7.26
N LYS A 117 -1.40 -5.28 7.96
CA LYS A 117 -2.08 -5.20 9.25
C LYS A 117 -3.58 -5.49 9.09
N LEU A 118 -4.21 -4.88 8.08
CA LEU A 118 -5.62 -5.07 7.77
C LEU A 118 -5.94 -6.53 7.42
N ASN A 119 -5.09 -7.19 6.62
CA ASN A 119 -5.24 -8.62 6.30
C ASN A 119 -5.17 -9.50 7.58
N LYS A 120 -4.27 -9.18 8.52
CA LYS A 120 -4.21 -9.87 9.82
C LYS A 120 -5.47 -9.67 10.66
N GLU A 121 -6.01 -8.45 10.69
CA GLU A 121 -7.24 -8.14 11.44
C GLU A 121 -8.46 -8.84 10.82
N MET A 122 -8.61 -8.83 9.50
CA MET A 122 -9.66 -9.60 8.79
C MET A 122 -9.58 -11.10 9.07
N LYS A 123 -8.37 -11.69 9.01
CA LYS A 123 -8.17 -13.13 9.32
C LYS A 123 -8.53 -13.47 10.77
N LYS A 124 -8.20 -12.60 11.73
CA LYS A 124 -8.57 -12.77 13.14
C LYS A 124 -10.10 -12.69 13.33
N GLY A 125 -10.75 -11.71 12.70
CA GLY A 125 -12.22 -11.56 12.73
C GLY A 125 -12.97 -12.77 12.17
N LYS A 126 -12.47 -13.36 11.07
CA LYS A 126 -13.06 -14.57 10.48
C LYS A 126 -12.87 -15.81 11.38
N LYS A 127 -11.69 -16.01 11.97
CA LYS A 127 -11.46 -17.11 12.92
C LYS A 127 -12.33 -17.01 14.17
N GLY A 128 -12.65 -15.79 14.62
CA GLY A 128 -13.59 -15.55 15.72
C GLY A 128 -15.05 -15.93 15.40
N LYS A 129 -15.48 -15.80 14.14
CA LYS A 129 -16.84 -16.18 13.69
C LYS A 129 -17.07 -17.69 13.62
N ASN A 130 -16.06 -18.48 13.27
CA ASN A 130 -16.21 -19.95 13.16
C ASN A 130 -16.16 -20.68 14.52
N GLY A 131 -15.79 -20.02 15.63
CA GLY A 131 -15.60 -20.67 16.93
C GLY A 131 -16.72 -20.52 17.96
N LYS A 132 -17.69 -19.63 17.79
CA LYS A 132 -18.74 -19.38 18.81
C LYS A 132 -20.07 -18.92 18.18
N LYS A 133 -20.80 -19.87 17.60
CA LYS A 133 -22.27 -19.79 17.47
C LYS A 133 -22.87 -19.91 18.88
N GLY A 134 -22.90 -18.80 19.61
CA GLY A 134 -23.46 -18.81 20.97
C GLY A 134 -23.42 -17.46 21.66
N LYS A 135 -24.63 -16.95 21.96
CA LYS A 135 -24.99 -15.86 22.86
C LYS A 135 -24.71 -14.41 22.39
N GLY A 136 -25.82 -13.69 22.17
CA GLY A 136 -26.12 -12.42 22.84
C GLY A 136 -25.94 -11.16 22.01
N GLU A 137 -27.04 -10.42 21.84
CA GLU A 137 -27.25 -9.17 21.10
C GLU A 137 -26.20 -8.05 21.32
N LYS A 138 -25.44 -8.08 22.42
CA LYS A 138 -24.30 -7.17 22.67
C LYS A 138 -23.07 -7.41 21.79
N LYS A 139 -23.04 -8.50 21.01
CA LYS A 139 -21.96 -8.77 20.03
C LYS A 139 -22.20 -8.08 18.68
N GLY A 140 -23.44 -7.80 18.31
CA GLY A 140 -23.76 -7.22 16.99
C GLY A 140 -23.19 -5.82 16.80
N GLU A 141 -23.32 -4.97 17.82
CA GLU A 141 -22.87 -3.56 17.79
C GLU A 141 -21.34 -3.41 17.85
N LYS A 142 -20.65 -4.30 18.59
CA LYS A 142 -19.18 -4.36 18.56
C LYS A 142 -18.66 -4.87 17.22
N GLN A 143 -19.33 -5.85 16.64
CA GLN A 143 -18.96 -6.39 15.33
C GLN A 143 -19.21 -5.40 14.20
N SER A 144 -20.32 -4.66 14.22
CA SER A 144 -20.58 -3.62 13.21
C SER A 144 -19.53 -2.52 13.28
N LYS A 145 -19.15 -2.08 14.48
CA LYS A 145 -18.08 -1.09 14.69
C LYS A 145 -16.71 -1.58 14.21
N GLU A 146 -16.32 -2.82 14.53
CA GLU A 146 -15.05 -3.40 14.06
C GLU A 146 -15.01 -3.52 12.52
N LEU A 147 -16.10 -3.92 11.89
CA LEU A 147 -16.20 -4.02 10.43
C LEU A 147 -16.12 -2.65 9.77
N MET A 148 -16.77 -1.64 10.35
CA MET A 148 -16.75 -0.28 9.82
C MET A 148 -15.36 0.33 9.91
N GLN A 149 -14.65 0.10 11.02
CA GLN A 149 -13.23 0.48 11.15
C GLN A 149 -12.35 -0.18 10.10
N LEU A 150 -12.57 -1.46 9.77
CA LEU A 150 -11.83 -2.15 8.71
C LEU A 150 -12.14 -1.56 7.32
N ALA A 151 -13.42 -1.28 7.03
CA ALA A 151 -13.81 -0.66 5.78
C ALA A 151 -13.17 0.74 5.62
N LYS A 152 -13.19 1.53 6.70
CA LYS A 152 -12.56 2.87 6.74
C LYS A 152 -11.05 2.81 6.48
N GLN A 153 -10.35 1.86 7.10
CA GLN A 153 -8.91 1.69 6.85
C GLN A 153 -8.61 1.27 5.41
N GLN A 154 -9.41 0.36 4.83
CA GLN A 154 -9.26 -0.07 3.45
C GLN A 154 -9.49 1.10 2.48
N GLU A 155 -10.50 1.92 2.73
CA GLU A 155 -10.79 3.07 1.87
C GLU A 155 -9.73 4.15 1.95
N GLN A 156 -9.16 4.39 3.13
CA GLN A 156 -8.01 5.30 3.28
C GLN A 156 -6.82 4.83 2.44
N ILE A 157 -6.53 3.53 2.44
CA ILE A 157 -5.47 2.95 1.62
C ILE A 157 -5.81 3.11 0.13
N ARG A 158 -7.05 2.84 -0.28
CA ARG A 158 -7.50 3.00 -1.67
C ARG A 158 -7.34 4.44 -2.16
N LYS A 159 -7.69 5.44 -1.34
CA LYS A 159 -7.51 6.87 -1.65
C LYS A 159 -6.05 7.25 -1.86
N GLN A 160 -5.18 6.82 -0.96
CA GLN A 160 -3.74 7.07 -1.12
C GLN A 160 -3.17 6.41 -2.38
N LEU A 161 -3.69 5.23 -2.74
CA LEU A 161 -3.30 4.53 -3.96
C LEU A 161 -3.78 5.25 -5.22
N MET A 162 -4.99 5.84 -5.19
CA MET A 162 -5.50 6.70 -6.28
C MET A 162 -4.62 7.93 -6.48
N GLU A 163 -4.23 8.61 -5.41
CA GLU A 163 -3.30 9.75 -5.50
C GLU A 163 -1.97 9.34 -6.13
N LEU A 164 -1.42 8.18 -5.72
CA LEU A 164 -0.19 7.64 -6.30
C LEU A 164 -0.34 7.28 -7.78
N ARG A 165 -1.49 6.71 -8.17
CA ARG A 165 -1.81 6.39 -9.57
C ARG A 165 -1.73 7.62 -10.47
N ASP A 166 -2.24 8.75 -9.99
CA ASP A 166 -2.27 10.01 -10.76
C ASP A 166 -0.88 10.62 -10.93
N GLU A 167 0.04 10.31 -10.01
CA GLU A 167 1.44 10.76 -10.07
C GLU A 167 2.33 9.89 -10.98
N ILE A 168 1.98 8.61 -11.16
CA ILE A 168 2.73 7.69 -12.03
C ILE A 168 2.45 8.05 -13.49
N GLY A 169 3.49 8.31 -14.27
CA GLY A 169 3.38 8.80 -15.65
C GLY A 169 3.15 7.71 -16.71
N GLU A 170 3.32 6.43 -16.37
CA GLU A 170 3.33 5.34 -17.35
C GLU A 170 2.01 4.57 -17.38
N ASN A 171 1.42 4.47 -18.58
CA ASN A 171 0.13 3.82 -18.82
C ASN A 171 0.08 2.33 -18.42
N GLY A 172 1.23 1.64 -18.41
CA GLY A 172 1.32 0.22 -18.03
C GLY A 172 1.23 -0.03 -16.53
N GLU A 173 1.83 0.84 -15.71
CA GLU A 173 1.77 0.73 -14.25
C GLU A 173 0.42 1.21 -13.69
N LYS A 174 -0.18 2.22 -14.33
CA LYS A 174 -1.54 2.66 -14.00
C LYS A 174 -2.56 1.53 -14.04
N GLY A 175 -2.54 0.72 -15.11
CA GLY A 175 -3.48 -0.40 -15.24
C GLY A 175 -3.32 -1.47 -14.17
N LYS A 176 -2.11 -1.69 -13.63
CA LYS A 176 -1.89 -2.60 -12.49
C LYS A 176 -2.47 -2.01 -11.20
N ILE A 177 -2.30 -0.70 -11.00
CA ILE A 177 -2.83 0.02 -9.84
C ILE A 177 -4.36 0.10 -9.90
N ASP A 178 -4.95 0.35 -11.07
CA ASP A 178 -6.40 0.38 -11.27
C ASP A 178 -7.06 -0.96 -10.89
N LYS A 179 -6.43 -2.08 -11.23
CA LYS A 179 -6.89 -3.41 -10.80
C LYS A 179 -6.84 -3.59 -9.28
N ILE A 180 -5.81 -3.06 -8.62
CA ILE A 180 -5.72 -3.08 -7.15
C ILE A 180 -6.85 -2.25 -6.54
N ILE A 181 -7.15 -1.08 -7.11
CA ILE A 181 -8.25 -0.21 -6.67
C ILE A 181 -9.58 -0.94 -6.78
N GLU A 182 -9.85 -1.58 -7.91
CA GLU A 182 -11.08 -2.34 -8.14
C GLU A 182 -11.25 -3.48 -7.12
N ASP A 183 -10.20 -4.27 -6.88
CA ASP A 183 -10.21 -5.33 -5.87
C ASP A 183 -10.44 -4.77 -4.45
N MET A 184 -9.88 -3.58 -4.15
CA MET A 184 -10.08 -2.90 -2.86
C MET A 184 -11.55 -2.48 -2.68
N GLU A 185 -12.19 -1.94 -3.71
CA GLU A 185 -13.62 -1.57 -3.66
C GLU A 185 -14.53 -2.78 -3.46
N GLU A 186 -14.22 -3.91 -4.10
CA GLU A 186 -14.99 -5.12 -3.91
C GLU A 186 -14.85 -5.66 -2.48
N ASN A 187 -13.64 -5.61 -1.92
CA ASN A 187 -13.41 -5.95 -0.50
C ASN A 187 -14.12 -4.99 0.46
N GLU A 188 -14.15 -3.68 0.18
CA GLU A 188 -14.93 -2.70 0.97
C GLU A 188 -16.41 -3.08 1.01
N ARG A 189 -17.00 -3.42 -0.15
CA ARG A 189 -18.39 -3.89 -0.24
C ARG A 189 -18.63 -5.15 0.58
N ASP A 190 -17.73 -6.12 0.50
CA ASP A 190 -17.83 -7.36 1.28
C ASP A 190 -17.76 -7.11 2.79
N ILE A 191 -16.86 -6.22 3.23
CA ILE A 191 -16.71 -5.86 4.64
C ILE A 191 -17.98 -5.15 5.15
N ILE A 192 -18.47 -4.15 4.43
CA ILE A 192 -19.66 -3.36 4.79
C ILE A 192 -20.92 -4.24 4.85
N ASN A 193 -21.04 -5.21 3.94
CA ASN A 193 -22.15 -6.15 3.91
C ASN A 193 -21.98 -7.33 4.89
N ASN A 194 -20.92 -7.32 5.70
CA ASN A 194 -20.60 -8.36 6.68
C ASN A 194 -20.36 -9.75 6.03
N ARG A 195 -19.90 -9.77 4.76
CA ARG A 195 -19.65 -10.94 3.91
C ARG A 195 -18.15 -11.22 3.74
N ILE A 196 -17.38 -11.24 4.82
CA ILE A 196 -15.96 -11.63 4.76
C ILE A 196 -15.86 -13.14 4.53
N THR A 197 -15.79 -13.57 3.26
CA THR A 197 -15.70 -14.98 2.85
C THR A 197 -14.24 -15.43 2.73
N GLN A 198 -13.99 -16.62 2.17
CA GLN A 198 -12.61 -17.00 1.80
C GLN A 198 -12.15 -16.25 0.56
N GLU A 199 -13.07 -15.94 -0.34
CA GLU A 199 -12.80 -15.16 -1.55
C GLU A 199 -12.34 -13.75 -1.18
N THR A 200 -13.04 -13.05 -0.27
CA THR A 200 -12.62 -11.72 0.21
C THR A 200 -11.21 -11.73 0.81
N ILE A 201 -10.86 -12.79 1.56
CA ILE A 201 -9.51 -12.93 2.13
C ILE A 201 -8.46 -13.21 1.05
N ASN A 202 -8.77 -14.10 0.11
CA ASN A 202 -7.87 -14.40 -1.00
C ASN A 202 -7.64 -13.16 -1.86
N ARG A 203 -8.70 -12.39 -2.17
CA ARG A 203 -8.61 -11.11 -2.86
C ARG A 203 -7.73 -10.12 -2.08
N GLN A 204 -7.88 -10.05 -0.76
CA GLN A 204 -7.01 -9.22 0.08
C GLN A 204 -5.53 -9.65 0.06
N GLU A 205 -5.25 -10.95 -0.05
CA GLU A 205 -3.90 -11.46 -0.26
C GLU A 205 -3.37 -11.12 -1.64
N GLU A 206 -4.20 -11.22 -2.67
CA GLU A 206 -3.84 -10.85 -4.04
C GLU A 206 -3.52 -9.36 -4.17
N ILE A 207 -4.34 -8.48 -3.56
CA ILE A 207 -4.05 -7.04 -3.45
C ILE A 207 -2.66 -6.82 -2.85
N LEU A 208 -2.33 -7.54 -1.75
CA LEU A 208 -1.04 -7.41 -1.11
C LEU A 208 0.13 -7.85 -2.02
N THR A 209 -0.07 -8.91 -2.80
CA THR A 209 0.91 -9.40 -3.79
C THR A 209 1.10 -8.40 -4.93
N ARG A 210 0.01 -7.86 -5.48
CA ARG A 210 0.08 -6.84 -6.55
C ARG A 210 0.73 -5.55 -6.05
N LEU A 211 0.47 -5.14 -4.81
CA LEU A 211 1.16 -4.00 -4.17
C LEU A 211 2.67 -4.24 -4.00
N LEU A 212 3.05 -5.48 -3.67
CA LEU A 212 4.44 -5.90 -3.55
C LEU A 212 5.16 -5.84 -4.90
N GLU A 213 4.51 -6.33 -5.96
CA GLU A 213 5.02 -6.28 -7.33
C GLU A 213 5.18 -4.83 -7.81
N ALA A 214 4.20 -3.96 -7.53
CA ALA A 214 4.27 -2.54 -7.85
C ALA A 214 5.41 -1.82 -7.10
N GLU A 215 5.65 -2.16 -5.83
CA GLU A 215 6.78 -1.62 -5.06
C GLU A 215 8.13 -2.06 -5.65
N ASN A 216 8.26 -3.33 -6.02
CA ASN A 216 9.48 -3.86 -6.63
C ASN A 216 9.75 -3.25 -8.00
N ALA A 217 8.73 -3.16 -8.86
CA ALA A 217 8.84 -2.57 -10.19
C ALA A 217 9.34 -1.12 -10.13
N LYS A 218 8.78 -0.33 -9.20
CA LYS A 218 9.24 1.04 -8.95
C LYS A 218 10.72 1.10 -8.53
N ARG A 219 11.15 0.18 -7.66
CA ARG A 219 12.55 0.12 -7.21
C ARG A 219 13.49 -0.30 -8.34
N GLU A 220 13.08 -1.23 -9.19
CA GLU A 220 13.85 -1.66 -10.36
C GLU A 220 14.01 -0.50 -11.36
N GLN A 221 12.95 0.28 -11.62
CA GLN A 221 13.06 1.51 -12.43
C GLN A 221 14.08 2.50 -11.86
N ASP A 222 14.07 2.75 -10.54
CA ASP A 222 15.04 3.62 -9.87
C ASP A 222 16.50 3.09 -9.97
N GLU A 223 16.69 1.79 -10.20
CA GLU A 223 17.99 1.14 -10.36
C GLU A 223 18.47 1.09 -11.82
N ASP A 224 17.57 0.97 -12.80
CA ASP A 224 17.87 0.93 -14.24
C ASP A 224 18.46 2.25 -14.78
N ASP A 225 18.07 3.39 -14.21
CA ASP A 225 18.66 4.70 -14.56
C ASP A 225 20.16 4.79 -14.24
N LYS A 226 20.69 3.85 -13.43
CA LYS A 226 22.13 3.75 -13.19
C LYS A 226 22.77 2.98 -14.35
N ARG A 227 23.23 3.72 -15.36
CA ARG A 227 24.06 3.20 -16.46
C ARG A 227 25.17 2.29 -15.91
N LYS A 228 25.04 0.98 -16.12
CA LYS A 228 26.14 0.03 -15.89
C LYS A 228 26.87 -0.15 -17.22
N ALA A 229 28.11 0.32 -17.28
CA ALA A 229 29.02 -0.07 -18.34
C ALA A 229 29.63 -1.41 -17.94
N THR A 230 29.20 -2.50 -18.57
CA THR A 230 29.96 -3.75 -18.54
C THR A 230 31.02 -3.61 -19.62
N GLU A 231 32.24 -3.22 -19.23
CA GLU A 231 33.37 -3.24 -20.14
C GLU A 231 33.69 -4.71 -20.45
N TRP A 232 33.73 -5.05 -21.73
CA TRP A 232 34.06 -6.40 -22.16
C TRP A 232 35.54 -6.65 -21.89
N GLU A 233 35.85 -7.42 -20.85
CA GLU A 233 37.21 -7.87 -20.54
C GLU A 233 37.58 -9.01 -21.50
N PHE A 234 38.04 -8.66 -22.70
CA PHE A 234 38.64 -9.62 -23.62
C PHE A 234 40.05 -9.94 -23.12
N GLU A 235 40.23 -11.10 -22.49
CA GLU A 235 41.57 -11.68 -22.36
C GLU A 235 41.89 -12.40 -23.68
N PRO A 236 42.80 -11.88 -24.53
CA PRO A 236 43.24 -12.62 -25.69
C PRO A 236 43.94 -13.91 -25.23
N ASP A 237 43.56 -15.04 -25.82
CA ASP A 237 44.25 -16.32 -25.62
C ASP A 237 45.65 -16.23 -26.24
N ASN A 238 46.61 -15.82 -25.41
CA ASN A 238 47.99 -15.52 -25.82
C ASN A 238 48.86 -16.79 -25.87
N THR A 239 48.31 -17.92 -26.32
CA THR A 239 49.00 -19.21 -26.38
C THR A 239 49.76 -19.46 -27.69
N THR A 240 49.76 -18.51 -28.62
CA THR A 240 50.56 -18.60 -29.86
C THR A 240 52.06 -18.56 -29.57
N GLU A 241 52.85 -19.44 -30.21
CA GLU A 241 54.31 -19.49 -30.06
C GLU A 241 55.00 -18.14 -30.33
N GLU A 242 54.49 -17.35 -31.28
CA GLU A 242 55.00 -16.00 -31.60
C GLU A 242 54.90 -15.03 -30.41
N TYR A 243 53.84 -15.13 -29.59
CA TYR A 243 53.67 -14.28 -28.41
C TYR A 243 54.65 -14.67 -27.29
N MET A 244 54.88 -15.97 -27.13
CA MET A 244 55.86 -16.49 -26.16
C MET A 244 57.29 -16.12 -26.55
N GLU A 245 57.62 -16.12 -27.84
CA GLU A 245 58.90 -15.60 -28.34
C GLU A 245 59.06 -14.10 -28.13
N TYR A 246 58.01 -13.31 -28.41
CA TYR A 246 58.00 -11.87 -28.16
C TYR A 246 58.26 -11.56 -26.68
N LYS A 247 57.59 -12.29 -25.77
CA LYS A 247 57.77 -12.12 -24.32
C LYS A 247 59.21 -12.45 -23.88
N LYS A 248 59.78 -13.55 -24.37
CA LYS A 248 61.19 -13.91 -24.11
C LYS A 248 62.17 -12.87 -24.65
N LYS A 249 61.93 -12.28 -25.82
CA LYS A 249 62.77 -11.20 -26.36
C LYS A 249 62.69 -9.95 -25.47
N LYS A 250 61.49 -9.55 -25.07
CA LYS A 250 61.27 -8.41 -24.18
C LYS A 250 61.94 -8.59 -22.81
N GLU A 251 61.84 -9.78 -22.22
CA GLU A 251 62.53 -10.10 -20.96
C GLU A 251 64.06 -10.02 -21.10
N LYS A 252 64.63 -10.53 -22.20
CA LYS A 252 66.07 -10.40 -22.49
C LYS A 252 66.50 -8.95 -22.67
N GLU A 253 65.68 -8.11 -23.30
CA GLU A 253 65.94 -6.68 -23.43
C GLU A 253 65.93 -5.97 -22.07
N GLU A 254 64.98 -6.31 -21.18
CA GLU A 254 64.95 -5.79 -19.82
C GLU A 254 66.16 -6.26 -18.98
N GLU A 255 66.56 -7.53 -19.09
CA GLU A 255 67.77 -8.03 -18.45
C GLU A 255 69.02 -7.32 -18.96
N LEU A 256 69.10 -7.06 -20.27
CA LEU A 256 70.18 -6.28 -20.87
C LEU A 256 70.21 -4.86 -20.28
N LEU A 257 69.06 -4.19 -20.16
CA LEU A 257 68.96 -2.86 -19.54
C LEU A 257 69.35 -2.85 -18.07
N LYS A 258 69.07 -3.94 -17.32
CA LYS A 258 69.47 -4.10 -15.92
C LYS A 258 70.96 -4.39 -15.75
N THR A 259 71.56 -5.12 -16.69
CA THR A 259 72.94 -5.62 -16.57
C THR A 259 73.97 -4.76 -17.28
N THR A 260 73.57 -4.00 -18.31
CA THR A 260 74.44 -3.03 -18.95
C THR A 260 74.53 -1.75 -18.10
N PRO A 261 75.71 -1.40 -17.57
CA PRO A 261 75.86 -0.15 -16.86
C PRO A 261 75.66 1.00 -17.85
N ILE A 262 74.66 1.85 -17.60
CA ILE A 262 74.40 3.06 -18.39
C ILE A 262 75.71 3.87 -18.46
N GLN A 263 76.18 4.18 -19.67
CA GLN A 263 77.34 5.04 -19.88
C GLN A 263 76.98 6.48 -19.53
N LEU A 264 77.04 6.80 -18.24
CA LEU A 264 76.72 8.12 -17.72
C LEU A 264 77.76 9.16 -18.20
N THR A 265 77.30 10.36 -18.61
CA THR A 265 78.23 11.47 -18.91
C THR A 265 78.98 11.88 -17.64
N PRO A 266 80.18 12.50 -17.74
CA PRO A 266 81.01 12.83 -16.57
C PRO A 266 80.29 13.65 -15.50
N PHE A 267 79.35 14.51 -15.91
CA PHE A 267 78.51 15.29 -15.00
C PHE A 267 77.61 14.40 -14.12
N TYR A 268 76.88 13.46 -14.73
CA TYR A 268 76.00 12.56 -13.99
C TYR A 268 76.77 11.50 -13.19
N LYS A 269 77.93 11.04 -13.66
CA LYS A 269 78.83 10.17 -12.86
C LYS A 269 79.23 10.82 -11.54
N LYS A 270 79.61 12.11 -11.56
CA LYS A 270 79.93 12.86 -10.34
C LYS A 270 78.74 12.96 -9.39
N LYS A 271 77.54 13.23 -9.91
CA LYS A 271 76.32 13.37 -9.11
C LYS A 271 75.87 12.06 -8.48
N VAL A 272 75.98 10.96 -9.21
CA VAL A 272 75.70 9.60 -8.71
C VAL A 272 76.72 9.22 -7.63
N ASN A 273 78.02 9.46 -7.85
CA ASN A 273 79.04 9.21 -6.83
C ASN A 273 78.83 10.06 -5.57
N SER A 274 78.43 11.33 -5.70
CA SER A 274 78.11 12.16 -4.52
C SER A 274 76.92 11.59 -3.73
N TYR A 275 75.91 11.07 -4.42
CA TYR A 275 74.72 10.48 -3.79
C TYR A 275 75.03 9.17 -3.06
N PHE A 276 75.81 8.28 -3.67
CA PHE A 276 76.22 7.04 -2.99
C PHE A 276 77.20 7.32 -1.83
N ASN A 277 78.10 8.29 -1.99
CA ASN A 277 78.98 8.69 -0.89
C ASN A 277 78.23 9.38 0.27
N SER A 278 77.11 10.05 0.02
CA SER A 278 76.24 10.55 1.10
C SER A 278 75.50 9.41 1.80
N LEU A 279 74.99 8.42 1.06
CA LEU A 279 74.32 7.25 1.64
C LEU A 279 75.25 6.39 2.52
N ILE A 280 76.54 6.30 2.17
CA ILE A 280 77.53 5.57 2.95
C ILE A 280 77.97 6.36 4.20
N LYS A 281 77.84 7.68 4.21
CA LYS A 281 78.19 8.53 5.37
C LYS A 281 77.07 8.66 6.42
N GLU A 282 75.83 8.31 6.06
CA GLU A 282 74.69 8.30 6.98
C GLU A 282 74.48 6.95 7.70
N ASN A 283 75.33 5.95 7.42
CA ASN A 283 75.48 4.71 8.18
C ASN A 283 76.87 4.63 8.81
#